data_AF-A0A7Y3BGE3-F1
#
_entry.id   AF-A0A7Y3BGE3-F1
#
_cell.length_a   1.000
_cell.length_b   1.000
_cell.length_c   1.000
_cell.angle_alpha   90.00
_cell.angle_beta   90.00
_cell.angle_gamma   90.00
#
_symmetry.space_group_name_H-M   'P 1'
#
loop_
_entity.id
_entity.type
_entity.pdbx_description
1 polymer ?
#
loop_
_entity_poly.entity_id
_entity_poly.type
_entity_poly.pdbx_seq_one_letter_code
_entity_poly.pdbx_strand_id
1 'polypeptide(L)'
;NYKIPLQMLVFGVPLTMLLGTLMVWMIAPAGGFAMALLTTAVLTPTDAALSQGVVSNPKVPVRLSQSINVESGLNDGLVLPFVLLGAVLAAASMQETATQGLAMKAVIEIVLGPLVGVSIGWLIARGLGIAEDRRWSLESAQGVVFVASAFACYLGAELIGGNGFIAAFVGGVTFGNTYRHDLHFITEFMEGAGQMLTMAAFLVFGATMLPDAFAHVSFMPVLIAALFLTVIRMVPVWLSLTGTGLVFREKLFLGWFGPRGLASILFTLIIMAEFEFPNEEEFLACISMTVFMSIILHGVTSTPFANMIGRQSAQSPSGPVAAGAKAD
;
A
#
# COMPACT_ATOMS: atom_id res chain seq x y z
N ASN A 1 -6.48 -19.18 -2.60
CA ASN A 1 -7.48 -18.85 -3.65
C ASN A 1 -7.21 -17.42 -4.11
N TYR A 2 -6.37 -17.23 -5.14
CA TYR A 2 -5.85 -15.91 -5.55
C TYR A 2 -6.89 -15.02 -6.26
N LYS A 3 -8.06 -15.58 -6.62
CA LYS A 3 -9.08 -14.87 -7.39
C LYS A 3 -9.55 -13.57 -6.73
N ILE A 4 -9.75 -13.58 -5.40
CA ILE A 4 -10.23 -12.42 -4.64
C ILE A 4 -9.22 -11.27 -4.68
N PRO A 5 -7.98 -11.42 -4.18
CA PRO A 5 -7.01 -10.32 -4.21
C PRO A 5 -6.69 -9.88 -5.64
N LEU A 6 -6.64 -10.81 -6.60
CA LEU A 6 -6.42 -10.46 -8.01
C LEU A 6 -7.52 -9.56 -8.56
N GLN A 7 -8.80 -9.83 -8.26
CA GLN A 7 -9.89 -8.95 -8.71
C GLN A 7 -9.87 -7.58 -8.03
N MET A 8 -9.51 -7.52 -6.75
CA MET A 8 -9.34 -6.25 -6.05
C MET A 8 -8.22 -5.42 -6.66
N LEU A 9 -7.10 -6.03 -7.06
CA LEU A 9 -5.99 -5.34 -7.71
C LEU A 9 -6.29 -4.97 -9.16
N VAL A 10 -6.78 -5.91 -9.99
CA VAL A 10 -6.97 -5.70 -11.44
C VAL A 10 -8.18 -4.81 -11.75
N PHE A 11 -9.25 -4.93 -10.96
CA PHE A 11 -10.47 -4.15 -11.18
C PHE A 11 -10.71 -3.11 -10.09
N GLY A 12 -10.51 -3.48 -8.82
CA GLY A 12 -10.78 -2.60 -7.69
C GLY A 12 -9.89 -1.35 -7.67
N VAL A 13 -8.58 -1.50 -7.87
CA VAL A 13 -7.64 -0.36 -7.89
C VAL A 13 -7.94 0.60 -9.05
N PRO A 14 -8.06 0.17 -10.33
CA PRO A 14 -8.42 1.09 -11.42
C PRO A 14 -9.79 1.75 -11.23
N LEU A 15 -10.79 1.03 -10.72
CA LEU A 15 -12.11 1.62 -10.41
C LEU A 15 -12.02 2.64 -9.27
N THR A 16 -11.17 2.41 -8.26
CA THR A 16 -10.88 3.37 -7.18
C THR A 16 -10.23 4.62 -7.73
N MET A 17 -9.23 4.46 -8.62
CA MET A 17 -8.56 5.57 -9.29
C MET A 17 -9.54 6.38 -10.15
N LEU A 18 -10.38 5.72 -10.94
CA LEU A 18 -11.37 6.39 -11.79
C LEU A 18 -12.39 7.16 -10.97
N LEU A 19 -13.03 6.49 -10.00
CA LEU A 19 -14.07 7.09 -9.16
C LEU A 19 -13.50 8.20 -8.28
N GLY A 20 -12.33 7.99 -7.67
CA GLY A 20 -11.67 8.98 -6.83
C GLY A 20 -11.28 10.21 -7.63
N THR A 21 -10.67 10.04 -8.80
CA THR A 21 -10.26 11.17 -9.65
C THR A 21 -11.46 11.98 -10.09
N LEU A 22 -12.54 11.32 -10.51
CA LEU A 22 -13.77 12.00 -10.89
C LEU A 22 -14.39 12.78 -9.71
N MET A 23 -14.47 12.16 -8.53
CA MET A 23 -15.05 12.80 -7.34
C MET A 23 -14.22 13.99 -6.87
N VAL A 24 -12.90 13.85 -6.78
CA VAL A 24 -12.01 14.95 -6.38
C VAL A 24 -12.11 16.09 -7.39
N TRP A 25 -12.12 15.79 -8.70
CA TRP A 25 -12.26 16.81 -9.73
C TRP A 25 -13.62 17.53 -9.68
N MET A 26 -14.71 16.83 -9.35
CA MET A 26 -16.04 17.45 -9.21
C MET A 26 -16.17 18.32 -7.95
N ILE A 27 -15.50 17.93 -6.85
CA ILE A 27 -15.57 18.63 -5.57
C ILE A 27 -14.61 19.83 -5.54
N ALA A 28 -13.42 19.68 -6.10
CA ALA A 28 -12.36 20.69 -6.13
C ALA A 28 -11.89 20.96 -7.58
N PRO A 29 -12.77 21.49 -8.46
CA PRO A 29 -12.45 21.69 -9.87
C PRO A 29 -11.30 22.69 -10.10
N ALA A 30 -11.05 23.58 -9.14
CA ALA A 30 -9.99 24.57 -9.20
C ALA A 30 -8.58 23.96 -9.27
N GLY A 31 -8.36 22.77 -8.69
CA GLY A 31 -7.07 22.07 -8.76
C GLY A 31 -6.80 21.42 -10.13
N GLY A 32 -7.81 21.35 -11.00
CA GLY A 32 -7.70 20.68 -12.29
C GLY A 32 -7.65 19.15 -12.21
N PHE A 33 -7.68 18.51 -13.38
CA PHE A 33 -7.74 17.06 -13.48
C PHE A 33 -6.45 16.38 -12.97
N ALA A 34 -5.30 17.01 -13.19
CA ALA A 34 -4.01 16.44 -12.80
C ALA A 34 -3.85 16.35 -11.27
N MET A 35 -4.22 17.39 -10.53
CA MET A 35 -4.24 17.33 -9.06
C MET A 35 -5.26 16.31 -8.54
N ALA A 36 -6.43 16.21 -9.18
CA ALA A 36 -7.42 15.20 -8.81
C ALA A 36 -6.88 13.77 -8.99
N LEU A 37 -6.15 13.52 -10.09
CA LEU A 37 -5.49 12.24 -10.33
C LEU A 37 -4.39 11.99 -9.30
N LEU A 38 -3.55 12.99 -9.02
CA LEU A 38 -2.46 12.91 -8.04
C LEU A 38 -2.98 12.61 -6.63
N THR A 39 -3.95 13.39 -6.14
CA THR A 39 -4.61 13.18 -4.83
C THR A 39 -5.19 11.78 -4.74
N THR A 40 -5.85 11.33 -5.81
CA THR A 40 -6.42 9.99 -5.85
C THR A 40 -5.34 8.91 -5.86
N ALA A 41 -4.28 9.08 -6.64
CA ALA A 41 -3.18 8.15 -6.72
C ALA A 41 -2.47 8.00 -5.38
N VAL A 42 -2.25 9.09 -4.65
CA VAL A 42 -1.60 9.04 -3.32
C VAL A 42 -2.52 8.44 -2.25
N LEU A 43 -3.84 8.60 -2.38
CA LEU A 43 -4.83 8.06 -1.45
C LEU A 43 -5.37 6.67 -1.83
N THR A 44 -4.92 6.06 -2.92
CA THR A 44 -5.34 4.70 -3.35
C THR A 44 -4.53 3.53 -2.76
N PRO A 45 -3.26 3.67 -2.38
CA PRO A 45 -2.49 2.68 -1.62
C PRO A 45 -3.17 2.35 -0.28
N THR A 46 -2.97 1.12 0.20
CA THR A 46 -3.58 0.61 1.44
C THR A 46 -2.52 0.00 2.32
N ASP A 47 -2.58 0.29 3.61
CA ASP A 47 -1.52 -0.03 4.56
C ASP A 47 -1.79 -1.35 5.28
N ALA A 48 -0.89 -2.33 5.08
CA ALA A 48 -0.98 -3.64 5.74
C ALA A 48 -0.82 -3.53 7.27
N ALA A 49 0.06 -2.64 7.75
CA ALA A 49 0.35 -2.49 9.18
C ALA A 49 -0.88 -2.00 9.96
N LEU A 50 -1.68 -1.10 9.38
CA LEU A 50 -2.94 -0.65 9.99
C LEU A 50 -4.04 -1.71 9.96
N SER A 51 -3.92 -2.71 9.07
CA SER A 51 -4.87 -3.83 8.99
C SER A 51 -4.49 -5.02 9.87
N GLN A 52 -3.30 -5.01 10.49
CA GLN A 52 -2.77 -6.14 11.27
C GLN A 52 -3.71 -6.60 12.40
N GLY A 53 -4.38 -5.68 13.11
CA GLY A 53 -5.33 -6.05 14.17
C GLY A 53 -6.53 -6.88 13.69
N VAL A 54 -6.82 -6.84 12.39
CA VAL A 54 -7.87 -7.65 11.75
C VAL A 54 -7.26 -8.89 11.09
N VAL A 55 -6.15 -8.75 10.39
CA VAL A 55 -5.49 -9.85 9.66
C VAL A 55 -4.98 -10.93 10.61
N SER A 56 -4.44 -10.55 11.77
CA SER A 56 -3.96 -11.46 12.82
C SER A 56 -5.08 -12.04 13.69
N ASN A 57 -6.33 -11.57 13.54
CA ASN A 57 -7.43 -12.01 14.38
C ASN A 57 -7.92 -13.40 13.96
N PRO A 58 -7.87 -14.42 14.84
CA PRO A 58 -8.23 -15.80 14.48
C PRO A 58 -9.71 -15.99 14.13
N LYS A 59 -10.56 -15.01 14.46
CA LYS A 59 -11.99 -15.02 14.09
C LYS A 59 -12.22 -14.62 12.64
N VAL A 60 -11.28 -13.92 12.01
CA VAL A 60 -11.40 -13.51 10.61
C VAL A 60 -11.08 -14.71 9.71
N PRO A 61 -11.95 -15.05 8.75
CA PRO A 61 -11.67 -16.13 7.81
C PRO A 61 -10.33 -15.91 7.10
N VAL A 62 -9.49 -16.95 7.08
CA VAL A 62 -8.15 -16.93 6.47
C VAL A 62 -8.17 -16.38 5.04
N ARG A 63 -9.22 -16.70 4.26
CA ARG A 63 -9.39 -16.19 2.90
C ARG A 63 -9.49 -14.66 2.83
N LEU A 64 -10.10 -14.01 3.82
CA LEU A 64 -10.27 -12.55 3.84
C LEU A 64 -9.00 -11.87 4.35
N SER A 65 -8.41 -12.39 5.44
CA SER A 65 -7.16 -11.84 5.98
C SER A 65 -6.01 -11.94 4.98
N GLN A 66 -5.87 -13.08 4.29
CA GLN A 66 -4.90 -13.23 3.21
C GLN A 66 -5.19 -12.29 2.02
N SER A 67 -6.47 -12.06 1.68
CA SER A 67 -6.81 -11.14 0.59
C SER A 67 -6.42 -9.70 0.91
N ILE A 68 -6.68 -9.25 2.14
CA ILE A 68 -6.28 -7.92 2.62
C ILE A 68 -4.75 -7.79 2.61
N ASN A 69 -4.03 -8.79 3.12
CA ASN A 69 -2.57 -8.73 3.16
C ASN A 69 -1.94 -8.69 1.76
N VAL A 70 -2.42 -9.53 0.83
CA VAL A 70 -1.92 -9.54 -0.55
C VAL A 70 -2.26 -8.24 -1.27
N GLU A 71 -3.48 -7.71 -1.08
CA GLU A 71 -3.85 -6.43 -1.67
C GLU A 71 -2.95 -5.31 -1.16
N SER A 72 -2.87 -5.11 0.17
CA SER A 72 -2.05 -4.05 0.76
C SER A 72 -0.57 -4.18 0.38
N GLY A 73 -0.03 -5.40 0.32
CA GLY A 73 1.35 -5.61 -0.10
C GLY A 73 1.62 -5.24 -1.57
N LEU A 74 0.69 -5.53 -2.49
CA LEU A 74 0.92 -5.31 -3.93
C LEU A 74 0.45 -3.94 -4.43
N ASN A 75 -0.52 -3.33 -3.74
CA ASN A 75 -1.17 -2.09 -4.17
C ASN A 75 -0.18 -0.92 -4.25
N ASP A 76 0.70 -0.78 -3.24
CA ASP A 76 1.67 0.33 -3.17
C ASP A 76 2.57 0.40 -4.41
N GLY A 77 3.13 -0.75 -4.82
CA GLY A 77 3.97 -0.84 -6.01
C GLY A 77 3.21 -0.64 -7.33
N LEU A 78 1.94 -1.04 -7.39
CA LEU A 78 1.10 -0.89 -8.58
C LEU A 78 0.59 0.53 -8.79
N VAL A 79 0.38 1.29 -7.72
CA VAL A 79 -0.18 2.65 -7.79
C VAL A 79 0.90 3.71 -8.02
N LEU A 80 2.14 3.47 -7.58
CA LEU A 80 3.23 4.43 -7.70
C LEU A 80 3.46 4.99 -9.13
N PRO A 81 3.38 4.21 -10.23
CA PRO A 81 3.44 4.79 -11.58
C PRO A 81 2.38 5.88 -11.84
N PHE A 82 1.17 5.72 -11.30
CA PHE A 82 0.09 6.70 -11.43
C PHE A 82 0.31 7.93 -10.54
N VAL A 83 0.96 7.73 -9.40
CA VAL A 83 1.41 8.80 -8.50
C VAL A 83 2.42 9.70 -9.22
N LEU A 84 3.46 9.11 -9.80
CA LEU A 84 4.48 9.83 -10.58
C LEU A 84 3.87 10.53 -11.80
N LEU A 85 2.99 9.83 -12.54
CA LEU A 85 2.28 10.43 -13.67
C LEU A 85 1.42 11.62 -13.24
N GLY A 86 0.66 11.48 -12.15
CA GLY A 86 -0.16 12.56 -11.59
C GLY A 86 0.68 13.76 -11.18
N ALA A 87 1.82 13.53 -10.53
CA ALA A 87 2.76 14.57 -10.12
C ALA A 87 3.31 15.33 -11.32
N VAL A 88 3.79 14.62 -12.35
CA VAL A 88 4.31 15.24 -13.57
C VAL A 88 3.23 16.06 -14.28
N LEU A 89 2.01 15.53 -14.42
CA LEU A 89 0.91 16.25 -15.06
C LEU A 89 0.49 17.48 -14.26
N ALA A 90 0.51 17.40 -12.93
CA ALA A 90 0.16 18.50 -12.05
C ALA A 90 1.22 19.61 -12.11
N ALA A 91 2.50 19.26 -12.02
CA ALA A 91 3.60 20.21 -12.17
C ALA A 91 3.65 20.84 -13.57
N ALA A 92 3.41 20.04 -14.62
CA ALA A 92 3.32 20.52 -16.00
C ALA A 92 2.23 21.57 -16.21
N SER A 93 1.14 21.53 -15.42
CA SER A 93 0.09 22.54 -15.49
C SER A 93 0.51 23.92 -14.98
N MET A 94 1.63 24.00 -14.23
CA MET A 94 2.21 25.25 -13.74
C MET A 94 3.28 25.85 -14.67
N GLN A 95 3.93 25.04 -15.51
CA GLN A 95 5.03 25.48 -16.39
C GLN A 95 4.80 25.03 -17.85
N GLU A 96 4.48 25.98 -18.73
CA GLU A 96 4.21 25.75 -20.16
C GLU A 96 5.38 25.11 -20.94
N THR A 97 6.62 25.15 -20.43
CA THR A 97 7.83 24.95 -21.25
C THR A 97 8.67 23.71 -20.90
N ALA A 98 8.37 22.97 -19.82
CA ALA A 98 9.26 21.90 -19.30
C ALA A 98 8.68 20.46 -19.33
N THR A 99 7.55 20.25 -20.02
CA THR A 99 6.77 19.01 -19.91
C THR A 99 7.43 17.75 -20.51
N GLN A 100 8.25 17.89 -21.57
CA GLN A 100 8.93 16.75 -22.19
C GLN A 100 10.02 16.11 -21.31
N GLY A 101 10.74 16.92 -20.53
CA GLY A 101 11.81 16.43 -19.65
C GLY A 101 11.27 15.63 -18.47
N LEU A 102 10.17 16.11 -17.87
CA LEU A 102 9.54 15.48 -16.71
C LEU A 102 8.87 14.15 -17.07
N ALA A 103 8.17 14.08 -18.22
CA ALA A 103 7.56 12.84 -18.68
C ALA A 103 8.61 11.77 -18.98
N MET A 104 9.71 12.15 -19.66
CA MET A 104 10.82 11.23 -19.93
C MET A 104 11.45 10.73 -18.62
N LYS A 105 11.65 11.61 -17.64
CA LYS A 105 12.18 11.26 -16.32
C LYS A 105 11.30 10.22 -15.62
N ALA A 106 9.98 10.44 -15.56
CA ALA A 106 9.06 9.49 -14.94
C ALA A 106 9.07 8.11 -15.65
N VAL A 107 9.17 8.09 -16.98
CA VAL A 107 9.32 6.82 -17.72
C VAL A 107 10.62 6.12 -17.36
N ILE A 108 11.74 6.84 -17.30
CA ILE A 108 13.04 6.30 -16.89
C ILE A 108 12.95 5.70 -15.49
N GLU A 109 12.34 6.42 -14.55
CA GLU A 109 12.15 5.98 -13.17
C GLU A 109 11.34 4.69 -13.06
N ILE A 110 10.23 4.60 -13.80
CA ILE A 110 9.33 3.44 -13.85
C ILE A 110 9.99 2.24 -14.53
N VAL A 111 10.90 2.45 -15.49
CA VAL A 111 11.57 1.37 -16.22
C VAL A 111 12.83 0.89 -15.50
N LEU A 112 13.70 1.81 -15.08
CA LEU A 112 14.98 1.45 -14.45
C LEU A 112 14.80 0.91 -13.04
N GLY A 113 13.82 1.39 -12.27
CA GLY A 113 13.53 0.90 -10.92
C GLY A 113 13.33 -0.63 -10.88
N PRO A 114 12.36 -1.19 -11.62
CA PRO A 114 12.16 -2.63 -11.70
C PRO A 114 13.37 -3.40 -12.21
N LEU A 115 14.10 -2.89 -13.21
CA LEU A 115 15.28 -3.57 -13.74
C LEU A 115 16.39 -3.71 -12.69
N VAL A 116 16.62 -2.65 -11.90
CA VAL A 116 17.55 -2.70 -10.77
C VAL A 116 17.03 -3.62 -9.68
N GLY A 117 15.76 -3.53 -9.32
CA GLY A 117 15.14 -4.42 -8.33
C GLY A 117 15.28 -5.90 -8.71
N VAL A 118 14.93 -6.27 -9.94
CA VAL A 118 15.09 -7.65 -10.44
C VAL A 118 16.54 -8.08 -10.40
N SER A 119 17.47 -7.27 -10.90
CA SER A 119 18.88 -7.64 -10.94
C SER A 119 19.48 -7.82 -9.55
N ILE A 120 19.33 -6.85 -8.66
CA ILE A 120 19.89 -6.90 -7.30
C ILE A 120 19.18 -7.97 -6.45
N GLY A 121 17.85 -8.03 -6.48
CA GLY A 121 17.08 -9.03 -5.75
C GLY A 121 17.42 -10.45 -6.17
N TRP A 122 17.57 -10.70 -7.47
CA TRP A 122 18.00 -12.01 -8.00
C TRP A 122 19.43 -12.35 -7.59
N LEU A 123 20.37 -11.41 -7.72
CA LEU A 123 21.78 -11.61 -7.35
C LEU A 123 21.92 -11.97 -5.87
N ILE A 124 21.23 -11.25 -4.99
CA ILE A 124 21.31 -11.47 -3.55
C ILE A 124 20.62 -12.78 -3.18
N ALA A 125 19.46 -13.10 -3.75
CA ALA A 125 18.79 -14.39 -3.50
C ALA A 125 19.67 -15.58 -3.92
N ARG A 126 20.32 -15.49 -5.08
CA ARG A 126 21.27 -16.52 -5.55
C ARG A 126 22.51 -16.60 -4.69
N GLY A 127 23.11 -15.45 -4.34
CA GLY A 127 24.29 -15.37 -3.48
C GLY A 127 24.04 -15.96 -2.11
N LEU A 128 22.92 -15.60 -1.48
CA LEU A 128 22.53 -16.12 -0.17
C LEU A 128 22.21 -17.62 -0.24
N GLY A 129 21.48 -18.07 -1.27
CA GLY A 129 21.21 -19.50 -1.46
C GLY A 129 22.49 -20.33 -1.62
N ILE A 130 23.48 -19.84 -2.37
CA ILE A 130 24.80 -20.49 -2.49
C ILE A 130 25.53 -20.49 -1.13
N ALA A 131 25.49 -19.38 -0.39
CA ALA A 131 26.12 -19.29 0.92
C ALA A 131 25.47 -20.28 1.91
N GLU A 132 24.16 -20.46 1.86
CA GLU A 132 23.44 -21.41 2.71
C GLU A 132 23.74 -22.87 2.31
N ASP A 133 23.73 -23.19 1.01
CA ASP A 133 24.10 -24.51 0.50
C ASP A 133 25.52 -24.92 0.93
N ARG A 134 26.43 -23.94 1.05
CA ARG A 134 27.82 -24.13 1.48
C ARG A 134 28.03 -23.97 2.99
N ARG A 135 26.97 -23.70 3.76
CA ARG A 135 27.02 -23.41 5.22
C ARG A 135 27.95 -22.26 5.59
N TRP A 136 28.00 -21.24 4.74
CA TRP A 136 28.74 -19.99 4.95
C TRP A 136 27.89 -18.90 5.63
N SER A 137 26.56 -19.06 5.64
CA SER A 137 25.65 -18.13 6.29
C SER A 137 25.17 -18.65 7.64
N LEU A 138 25.16 -17.77 8.64
CA LEU A 138 24.36 -17.95 9.85
C LEU A 138 22.92 -17.50 9.55
N GLU A 139 21.94 -18.16 10.15
CA GLU A 139 20.51 -17.81 10.01
C GLU A 139 20.25 -16.36 10.43
N SER A 140 20.82 -15.93 11.56
CA SER A 140 20.72 -14.56 12.06
C SER A 140 21.28 -13.49 11.11
N ALA A 141 22.24 -13.85 10.26
CA ALA A 141 22.81 -12.93 9.27
C ALA A 141 21.89 -12.74 8.05
N GLN A 142 20.99 -13.68 7.76
CA GLN A 142 20.08 -13.62 6.61
C GLN A 142 19.16 -12.40 6.68
N GLY A 143 18.66 -12.07 7.87
CA GLY A 143 17.84 -10.87 8.10
C GLY A 143 18.61 -9.59 7.76
N VAL A 144 19.85 -9.47 8.23
CA VAL A 144 20.71 -8.31 7.92
C VAL A 144 21.00 -8.21 6.42
N VAL A 145 21.30 -9.34 5.76
CA VAL A 145 21.51 -9.40 4.31
C VAL A 145 20.27 -8.92 3.56
N PHE A 146 19.07 -9.32 4.00
CA PHE A 146 17.84 -8.91 3.36
C PHE A 146 17.57 -7.40 3.55
N VAL A 147 17.86 -6.81 4.72
CA VAL A 147 17.77 -5.35 4.91
C VAL A 147 18.73 -4.63 3.99
N ALA A 148 19.99 -5.10 3.94
CA ALA A 148 21.00 -4.56 3.04
C ALA A 148 20.56 -4.68 1.57
N SER A 149 19.83 -5.73 1.21
CA SER A 149 19.27 -5.92 -0.13
C SER A 149 18.26 -4.84 -0.50
N ALA A 150 17.37 -4.46 0.43
CA ALA A 150 16.40 -3.39 0.23
C ALA A 150 17.11 -2.04 0.00
N PHE A 151 18.11 -1.69 0.82
CA PHE A 151 18.92 -0.49 0.63
C PHE A 151 19.73 -0.53 -0.67
N ALA A 152 20.31 -1.67 -1.03
CA ALA A 152 21.05 -1.82 -2.27
C ALA A 152 20.15 -1.64 -3.50
N CYS A 153 18.93 -2.17 -3.48
CA CYS A 153 17.94 -1.94 -4.54
C CYS A 153 17.59 -0.45 -4.63
N TYR A 154 17.28 0.19 -3.49
CA TYR A 154 16.90 1.59 -3.43
C TYR A 154 18.01 2.51 -3.98
N LEU A 155 19.20 2.44 -3.38
CA LEU A 155 20.34 3.29 -3.74
C LEU A 155 20.84 2.97 -5.14
N GLY A 156 20.87 1.69 -5.52
CA GLY A 156 21.30 1.26 -6.84
C GLY A 156 20.42 1.84 -7.96
N ALA A 157 19.11 1.98 -7.71
CA ALA A 157 18.20 2.58 -8.67
C ALA A 157 18.36 4.09 -8.72
N GLU A 158 18.42 4.78 -7.58
CA GLU A 158 18.60 6.24 -7.56
C GLU A 158 19.89 6.68 -8.28
N LEU A 159 20.99 5.92 -8.15
CA LEU A 159 22.27 6.24 -8.82
C LEU A 159 22.18 6.27 -10.35
N ILE A 160 21.23 5.55 -10.94
CA ILE A 160 21.02 5.50 -12.40
C ILE A 160 19.75 6.22 -12.84
N GLY A 161 19.08 6.95 -11.94
CA GLY A 161 17.82 7.66 -12.21
C GLY A 161 16.58 6.76 -12.23
N GLY A 162 16.66 5.56 -11.67
CA GLY A 162 15.51 4.68 -11.42
C GLY A 162 14.82 5.03 -10.10
N ASN A 163 13.53 4.67 -9.96
CA ASN A 163 12.82 4.87 -8.70
C ASN A 163 13.26 3.85 -7.64
N GLY A 164 13.87 4.33 -6.55
CA GLY A 164 14.37 3.50 -5.46
C GLY A 164 13.30 2.67 -4.74
N PHE A 165 12.09 3.22 -4.58
CA PHE A 165 10.97 2.50 -3.96
C PHE A 165 10.50 1.33 -4.84
N ILE A 166 10.31 1.57 -6.14
CA ILE A 166 9.94 0.50 -7.09
C ILE A 166 11.04 -0.58 -7.10
N ALA A 167 12.31 -0.18 -7.09
CA ALA A 167 13.42 -1.12 -7.08
C ALA A 167 13.43 -1.98 -5.81
N ALA A 168 13.26 -1.41 -4.62
CA ALA A 168 13.20 -2.16 -3.38
C ALA A 168 12.01 -3.14 -3.34
N PHE A 169 10.84 -2.69 -3.80
CA PHE A 169 9.63 -3.52 -3.90
C PHE A 169 9.84 -4.71 -4.86
N VAL A 170 10.25 -4.44 -6.09
CA VAL A 170 10.50 -5.47 -7.11
C VAL A 170 11.65 -6.39 -6.69
N GLY A 171 12.66 -5.85 -5.99
CA GLY A 171 13.75 -6.61 -5.40
C GLY A 171 13.28 -7.62 -4.36
N GLY A 172 12.40 -7.20 -3.44
CA GLY A 172 11.79 -8.08 -2.45
C GLY A 172 10.93 -9.19 -3.11
N VAL A 173 10.10 -8.82 -4.09
CA VAL A 173 9.31 -9.80 -4.87
C VAL A 173 10.22 -10.79 -5.60
N THR A 174 11.27 -10.31 -6.26
CA THR A 174 12.22 -11.13 -7.00
C THR A 174 12.98 -12.06 -6.05
N PHE A 175 13.42 -11.55 -4.90
CA PHE A 175 14.09 -12.34 -3.88
C PHE A 175 13.19 -13.45 -3.37
N GLY A 176 11.96 -13.13 -2.93
CA GLY A 176 11.03 -14.11 -2.37
C GLY A 176 10.60 -15.21 -3.35
N ASN A 177 10.64 -14.94 -4.67
CA ASN A 177 10.37 -15.94 -5.71
C ASN A 177 11.61 -16.68 -6.21
N THR A 178 12.82 -16.19 -5.91
CA THR A 178 14.09 -16.78 -6.38
C THR A 178 14.77 -17.60 -5.30
N TYR A 179 14.66 -17.17 -4.04
CA TYR A 179 15.23 -17.86 -2.89
C TYR A 179 14.52 -19.20 -2.66
N ARG A 180 15.30 -20.27 -2.49
CA ARG A 180 14.77 -21.65 -2.46
C ARG A 180 14.79 -22.28 -1.07
N HIS A 181 15.42 -21.62 -0.11
CA HIS A 181 15.53 -22.07 1.27
C HIS A 181 14.37 -21.50 2.09
N ASP A 182 14.32 -21.88 3.37
CA ASP A 182 13.27 -21.43 4.25
C ASP A 182 13.32 -19.90 4.45
N LEU A 183 12.17 -19.24 4.27
CA LEU A 183 12.02 -17.80 4.40
C LEU A 183 11.49 -17.40 5.78
N HIS A 184 11.20 -18.35 6.67
CA HIS A 184 10.52 -18.09 7.93
C HIS A 184 11.25 -17.03 8.78
N PHE A 185 12.54 -17.23 9.07
CA PHE A 185 13.33 -16.27 9.85
C PHE A 185 13.42 -14.89 9.18
N ILE A 186 13.70 -14.83 7.87
CA ILE A 186 13.76 -13.57 7.12
C ILE A 186 12.42 -12.84 7.22
N THR A 187 11.31 -13.56 7.07
CA THR A 187 9.97 -12.98 7.11
C THR A 187 9.64 -12.42 8.49
N GLU A 188 9.88 -13.18 9.56
CA GLU A 188 9.64 -12.71 10.94
C GLU A 188 10.53 -11.51 11.29
N PHE A 189 11.81 -11.56 10.93
CA PHE A 189 12.74 -10.47 11.16
C PHE A 189 12.30 -9.20 10.42
N MET A 190 11.88 -9.33 9.16
CA MET A 190 11.41 -8.20 8.36
C MET A 190 10.07 -7.65 8.83
N GLU A 191 9.16 -8.50 9.30
CA GLU A 191 7.91 -8.07 9.89
C GLU A 191 8.17 -7.25 11.16
N GLY A 192 9.05 -7.73 12.04
CA GLY A 192 9.46 -7.01 13.25
C GLY A 192 10.16 -5.67 12.95
N ALA A 193 11.18 -5.69 12.09
CA ALA A 193 11.90 -4.47 11.71
C ALA A 193 10.97 -3.47 11.00
N GLY A 194 10.16 -3.93 10.04
CA GLY A 194 9.19 -3.13 9.33
C GLY A 194 8.15 -2.50 10.26
N GLN A 195 7.66 -3.24 11.25
CA GLN A 195 6.74 -2.72 12.25
C GLN A 195 7.38 -1.63 13.13
N MET A 196 8.62 -1.81 13.55
CA MET A 196 9.35 -0.78 14.32
C MET A 196 9.51 0.52 13.51
N LEU A 197 9.94 0.41 12.24
CA LEU A 197 10.04 1.58 11.35
C LEU A 197 8.67 2.21 11.10
N THR A 198 7.62 1.40 10.96
CA THR A 198 6.25 1.88 10.77
C THR A 198 5.76 2.69 11.96
N MET A 199 5.99 2.20 13.19
CA MET A 199 5.63 2.92 14.42
C MET A 199 6.41 4.23 14.54
N ALA A 200 7.71 4.22 14.20
CA ALA A 200 8.51 5.44 14.19
C ALA A 200 8.02 6.46 13.15
N ALA A 201 7.66 6.00 11.95
CA ALA A 201 7.13 6.85 10.88
C ALA A 201 5.79 7.47 11.27
N PHE A 202 4.87 6.70 11.87
CA PHE A 202 3.61 7.25 12.38
C PHE A 202 3.81 8.22 13.55
N LEU A 203 4.80 8.00 14.41
CA LEU A 203 5.16 8.94 15.46
C LEU A 203 5.63 10.28 14.87
N VAL A 204 6.52 10.24 13.88
CA VAL A 204 7.00 11.44 13.18
C VAL A 204 5.86 12.14 12.44
N PHE A 205 5.04 11.40 11.70
CA PHE A 205 3.84 11.92 11.05
C PHE A 205 2.92 12.63 12.05
N GLY A 206 2.62 11.98 13.18
CA GLY A 206 1.76 12.55 14.22
C GLY A 206 2.34 13.81 14.87
N ALA A 207 3.66 13.87 15.02
CA ALA A 207 4.34 14.99 15.65
C ALA A 207 4.55 16.19 14.70
N THR A 208 4.69 15.96 13.40
CA THR A 208 5.09 16.98 12.42
C THR A 208 3.98 17.37 11.46
N MET A 209 3.30 16.41 10.85
CA MET A 209 2.33 16.68 9.79
C MET A 209 0.92 16.97 10.33
N LEU A 210 0.51 16.32 11.43
CA LEU A 210 -0.82 16.54 12.00
C LEU A 210 -1.05 17.97 12.54
N PRO A 211 -0.11 18.62 13.25
CA PRO A 211 -0.30 19.99 13.70
C PRO A 211 -0.61 20.95 12.55
N ASP A 212 0.15 20.85 11.46
CA ASP A 212 -0.05 21.66 10.25
C ASP A 212 -1.38 21.33 9.58
N ALA A 213 -1.74 20.04 9.49
CA ALA A 213 -3.02 19.61 8.93
C ALA A 213 -4.22 20.12 9.75
N PHE A 214 -4.12 20.17 11.08
CA PHE A 214 -5.16 20.73 11.94
C PHE A 214 -5.27 22.24 11.81
N ALA A 215 -4.16 22.95 11.61
CA ALA A 215 -4.16 24.39 11.39
C ALA A 215 -4.86 24.78 10.07
N HIS A 216 -4.75 23.94 9.04
CA HIS A 216 -5.34 24.15 7.71
C HIS A 216 -6.60 23.31 7.47
N VAL A 217 -7.18 22.73 8.53
CA VAL A 217 -8.33 21.85 8.37
C VAL A 217 -9.53 22.66 7.90
N SER A 218 -10.04 22.31 6.73
CA SER A 218 -11.27 22.88 6.20
C SER A 218 -12.28 21.78 5.90
N PHE A 219 -13.51 22.17 5.58
CA PHE A 219 -14.57 21.22 5.29
C PHE A 219 -14.23 20.30 4.11
N MET A 220 -13.49 20.80 3.10
CA MET A 220 -13.20 20.02 1.89
C MET A 220 -12.22 18.86 2.11
N PRO A 221 -11.02 19.04 2.69
CA PRO A 221 -10.12 17.96 3.07
C PRO A 221 -10.81 16.87 3.89
N VAL A 222 -11.66 17.23 4.85
CA VAL A 222 -12.40 16.27 5.68
C VAL A 222 -13.46 15.51 4.88
N LEU A 223 -14.19 16.20 3.99
CA LEU A 223 -15.16 15.56 3.11
C LEU A 223 -14.47 14.58 2.16
N ILE A 224 -13.36 14.99 1.52
CA ILE A 224 -12.58 14.13 0.63
C ILE A 224 -12.04 12.93 1.40
N ALA A 225 -11.46 13.12 2.58
CA ALA A 225 -11.01 12.05 3.46
C ALA A 225 -12.15 11.05 3.76
N ALA A 226 -13.31 11.53 4.19
CA ALA A 226 -14.46 10.68 4.47
C ALA A 226 -14.90 9.88 3.23
N LEU A 227 -14.91 10.50 2.05
CA LEU A 227 -15.25 9.82 0.79
C LEU A 227 -14.21 8.75 0.41
N PHE A 228 -12.91 9.03 0.60
CA PHE A 228 -11.83 8.07 0.33
C PHE A 228 -11.88 6.83 1.22
N LEU A 229 -12.27 6.99 2.49
CA LEU A 229 -12.41 5.89 3.43
C LEU A 229 -13.72 5.12 3.25
N THR A 230 -14.73 5.73 2.62
CA THR A 230 -16.05 5.12 2.43
C THR A 230 -16.33 4.83 0.96
N VAL A 231 -16.98 5.74 0.24
CA VAL A 231 -17.53 5.50 -1.11
C VAL A 231 -16.45 5.13 -2.11
N ILE A 232 -15.38 5.92 -2.19
CA ILE A 232 -14.32 5.76 -3.19
C ILE A 232 -13.58 4.43 -3.02
N ARG A 233 -13.51 3.90 -1.79
CA ARG A 233 -12.91 2.59 -1.53
C ARG A 233 -13.94 1.46 -1.63
N MET A 234 -15.05 1.56 -0.90
CA MET A 234 -16.00 0.46 -0.72
C MET A 234 -16.74 0.12 -2.01
N VAL A 235 -17.15 1.11 -2.81
CA VAL A 235 -17.93 0.84 -4.03
C VAL A 235 -17.09 0.12 -5.09
N PRO A 236 -15.89 0.60 -5.48
CA PRO A 236 -15.01 -0.10 -6.42
C PRO A 236 -14.65 -1.53 -6.00
N VAL A 237 -14.33 -1.73 -4.72
CA VAL A 237 -14.02 -3.07 -4.19
C VAL A 237 -15.26 -3.97 -4.23
N TRP A 238 -16.42 -3.46 -3.84
CA TRP A 238 -17.65 -4.25 -3.89
C TRP A 238 -18.01 -4.67 -5.33
N LEU A 239 -17.82 -3.75 -6.30
CA LEU A 239 -18.03 -4.01 -7.72
C LEU A 239 -17.01 -5.01 -8.29
N SER A 240 -15.73 -4.88 -7.93
CA SER A 240 -14.68 -5.80 -8.41
C SER A 240 -14.88 -7.23 -7.92
N LEU A 241 -15.52 -7.40 -6.76
CA LEU A 241 -15.85 -8.69 -6.17
C LEU A 241 -17.17 -9.28 -6.69
N THR A 242 -17.78 -8.72 -7.73
CA THR A 242 -18.92 -9.35 -8.42
C THR A 242 -18.49 -10.68 -9.05
N GLY A 243 -19.30 -11.74 -8.90
CA GLY A 243 -18.96 -13.08 -9.42
C GLY A 243 -17.92 -13.89 -8.60
N THR A 244 -17.53 -13.45 -7.39
CA THR A 244 -16.65 -14.21 -6.48
C THR A 244 -17.35 -15.28 -5.64
N GLY A 245 -18.68 -15.17 -5.48
CA GLY A 245 -19.43 -15.98 -4.52
C GLY A 245 -19.31 -15.50 -3.06
N LEU A 246 -18.61 -14.39 -2.79
CA LEU A 246 -18.58 -13.78 -1.45
C LEU A 246 -19.94 -13.23 -1.07
N VAL A 247 -20.32 -13.40 0.20
CA VAL A 247 -21.54 -12.80 0.73
C VAL A 247 -21.38 -11.28 0.85
N PHE A 248 -22.49 -10.55 0.81
CA PHE A 248 -22.48 -9.09 0.82
C PHE A 248 -21.64 -8.48 1.95
N ARG A 249 -21.71 -9.05 3.16
CA ARG A 249 -20.94 -8.60 4.33
C ARG A 249 -19.43 -8.81 4.18
N GLU A 250 -19.00 -9.89 3.52
CA GLU A 250 -17.58 -10.12 3.24
C GLU A 250 -17.03 -9.11 2.23
N LYS A 251 -17.83 -8.76 1.21
CA LYS A 251 -17.46 -7.71 0.25
C LYS A 251 -17.33 -6.35 0.91
N LEU A 252 -18.29 -5.98 1.77
CA LEU A 252 -18.22 -4.75 2.55
C LEU A 252 -17.04 -4.75 3.52
N PHE A 253 -16.74 -5.89 4.13
CA PHE A 253 -15.59 -6.04 5.03
C PHE A 253 -14.26 -5.82 4.29
N LEU A 254 -14.09 -6.44 3.11
CA LEU A 254 -12.92 -6.22 2.26
C LEU A 254 -12.84 -4.78 1.72
N GLY A 255 -13.99 -4.17 1.42
CA GLY A 255 -14.06 -2.76 1.04
C GLY A 255 -13.64 -1.84 2.18
N TRP A 256 -14.15 -2.08 3.39
CA TRP A 256 -13.84 -1.26 4.57
C TRP A 256 -12.38 -1.40 4.99
N PHE A 257 -11.84 -2.62 5.11
CA PHE A 257 -10.47 -2.83 5.58
C PHE A 257 -9.40 -2.65 4.50
N GLY A 258 -9.36 -1.45 3.92
CA GLY A 258 -8.25 -0.92 3.13
C GLY A 258 -7.77 0.41 3.72
N PRO A 259 -7.20 0.42 4.94
CA PRO A 259 -6.79 1.65 5.61
C PRO A 259 -5.74 2.40 4.81
N ARG A 260 -5.78 3.73 4.81
CA ARG A 260 -4.72 4.61 4.30
C ARG A 260 -3.67 4.82 5.38
N GLY A 261 -2.40 4.81 5.00
CA GLY A 261 -1.29 4.86 5.95
C GLY A 261 0.01 5.37 5.34
N LEU A 262 1.10 4.65 5.57
CA LEU A 262 2.45 5.12 5.30
C LEU A 262 2.74 5.38 3.83
N ALA A 263 2.23 4.54 2.92
CA ALA A 263 2.45 4.75 1.48
C ALA A 263 1.93 6.11 1.02
N SER A 264 0.75 6.53 1.51
CA SER A 264 0.19 7.86 1.20
C SER A 264 1.08 8.98 1.73
N ILE A 265 1.60 8.85 2.96
CA ILE A 265 2.53 9.83 3.54
C ILE A 265 3.82 9.89 2.72
N LEU A 266 4.43 8.74 2.47
CA LEU A 266 5.68 8.61 1.74
C LEU A 266 5.59 9.21 0.34
N PHE A 267 4.57 8.84 -0.43
CA PHE A 267 4.39 9.36 -1.78
C PHE A 267 4.16 10.87 -1.80
N THR A 268 3.40 11.40 -0.83
CA THR A 268 3.24 12.85 -0.68
C THR A 268 4.58 13.54 -0.49
N LEU A 269 5.40 13.04 0.45
CA LEU A 269 6.70 13.64 0.77
C LEU A 269 7.68 13.55 -0.40
N ILE A 270 7.74 12.41 -1.11
CA ILE A 270 8.60 12.24 -2.30
C ILE A 270 8.21 13.27 -3.36
N ILE A 271 6.93 13.40 -3.65
CA ILE A 271 6.44 14.27 -4.71
C ILE A 271 6.62 15.74 -4.35
N MET A 272 6.32 16.15 -3.11
CA MET A 272 6.52 17.53 -2.66
C MET A 272 8.00 17.93 -2.55
N ALA A 273 8.91 16.97 -2.39
CA ALA A 273 10.34 17.24 -2.42
C ALA A 273 10.86 17.53 -3.84
N GLU A 274 10.14 17.09 -4.86
CA GLU A 274 10.60 17.10 -6.25
C GLU A 274 9.83 18.08 -7.15
N PHE A 275 8.57 18.36 -6.80
CA PHE A 275 7.65 19.14 -7.61
C PHE A 275 6.96 20.20 -6.74
N GLU A 276 6.72 21.37 -7.32
CA GLU A 276 5.89 22.42 -6.74
C GLU A 276 4.45 22.26 -7.25
N PHE A 277 3.46 22.52 -6.38
CA PHE A 277 2.04 22.38 -6.70
C PHE A 277 1.21 23.60 -6.29
N PRO A 278 0.06 23.83 -6.95
CA PRO A 278 -0.92 24.75 -6.41
C PRO A 278 -1.56 24.14 -5.14
N ASN A 279 -1.80 24.97 -4.12
CA ASN A 279 -2.49 24.59 -2.89
C ASN A 279 -1.85 23.41 -2.13
N GLU A 280 -0.51 23.39 -2.03
CA GLU A 280 0.24 22.37 -1.29
C GLU A 280 -0.28 22.14 0.13
N GLU A 281 -0.65 23.20 0.85
CA GLU A 281 -1.21 23.11 2.19
C GLU A 281 -2.54 22.32 2.22
N GLU A 282 -3.42 22.55 1.25
CA GLU A 282 -4.70 21.86 1.15
C GLU A 282 -4.51 20.39 0.75
N PHE A 283 -3.56 20.12 -0.15
CA PHE A 283 -3.17 18.77 -0.55
C PHE A 283 -2.61 17.99 0.66
N LEU A 284 -1.71 18.60 1.42
CA LEU A 284 -1.11 18.04 2.62
C LEU A 284 -2.16 17.80 3.72
N ALA A 285 -3.06 18.76 3.95
CA ALA A 285 -4.15 18.64 4.90
C ALA A 285 -5.10 17.50 4.50
N CYS A 286 -5.45 17.38 3.21
CA CYS A 286 -6.30 16.30 2.71
C CYS A 286 -5.69 14.92 2.99
N ILE A 287 -4.42 14.72 2.69
CA ILE A 287 -3.76 13.42 2.87
C ILE A 287 -3.58 13.12 4.35
N SER A 288 -3.10 14.08 5.12
CA SER A 288 -2.89 13.95 6.56
C SER A 288 -4.19 13.65 7.29
N MET A 289 -5.29 14.35 6.96
CA MET A 289 -6.60 14.07 7.53
C MET A 289 -7.14 12.70 7.12
N THR A 290 -6.90 12.28 5.87
CA THR A 290 -7.30 10.94 5.42
C THR A 290 -6.58 9.84 6.20
N VAL A 291 -5.26 9.97 6.37
CA VAL A 291 -4.46 9.00 7.13
C VAL A 291 -4.83 9.03 8.62
N PHE A 292 -5.01 10.22 9.21
CA PHE A 292 -5.47 10.38 10.59
C PHE A 292 -6.82 9.70 10.83
N MET A 293 -7.82 10.04 10.02
CA MET A 293 -9.15 9.45 10.12
C MET A 293 -9.09 7.94 9.87
N SER A 294 -8.25 7.48 8.95
CA SER A 294 -8.03 6.06 8.68
C SER A 294 -7.51 5.32 9.93
N ILE A 295 -6.47 5.84 10.60
CA ILE A 295 -5.91 5.26 11.82
C ILE A 295 -6.99 5.11 12.89
N ILE A 296 -7.77 6.17 13.14
CA ILE A 296 -8.81 6.17 14.18
C ILE A 296 -9.95 5.23 13.81
N LEU A 297 -10.53 5.38 12.61
CA LEU A 297 -11.71 4.63 12.19
C LEU A 297 -11.41 3.14 12.07
N HIS A 298 -10.31 2.75 11.41
CA HIS A 298 -9.96 1.34 11.25
C HIS A 298 -9.43 0.73 12.55
N GLY A 299 -8.70 1.51 13.36
CA GLY A 299 -8.25 1.09 14.69
C GLY A 299 -9.44 0.73 15.59
N VAL A 300 -10.41 1.64 15.75
CA VAL A 300 -11.61 1.42 16.58
C VAL A 300 -12.52 0.32 16.02
N THR A 301 -12.65 0.20 14.69
CA THR A 301 -13.54 -0.80 14.06
C THR A 301 -12.92 -2.19 13.88
N SER A 302 -11.61 -2.34 14.01
CA SER A 302 -10.87 -3.60 13.79
C SER A 302 -11.47 -4.79 14.55
N THR A 303 -11.50 -4.71 15.87
CA THR A 303 -11.98 -5.77 16.77
C THR A 303 -13.48 -6.05 16.63
N PRO A 304 -14.40 -5.07 16.64
CA PRO A 304 -15.82 -5.35 16.52
C PRO A 304 -16.18 -5.98 15.17
N PHE A 305 -15.57 -5.55 14.07
CA PHE A 305 -15.89 -6.11 12.75
C PHE A 305 -15.27 -7.50 12.57
N ALA A 306 -14.07 -7.75 13.10
CA ALA A 306 -13.49 -9.09 13.16
C ALA A 306 -14.39 -10.08 13.92
N ASN A 307 -14.95 -9.67 15.06
CA ASN A 307 -15.91 -10.47 15.81
C ASN A 307 -17.20 -10.72 15.03
N MET A 308 -17.71 -9.71 14.32
CA MET A 308 -18.93 -9.81 13.51
C MET A 308 -18.77 -10.81 12.35
N ILE A 309 -17.65 -10.78 11.63
CA ILE A 309 -17.41 -11.65 10.48
C ILE A 309 -17.13 -13.10 10.89
N GLY A 310 -16.44 -13.29 12.01
CA GLY A 310 -16.16 -14.63 12.55
C GLY A 310 -17.41 -15.38 13.00
N ARG A 311 -18.37 -14.69 13.63
CA ARG A 311 -19.65 -15.29 14.06
C ARG A 311 -20.46 -15.86 12.88
N GLN A 312 -20.43 -15.20 11.72
CA GLN A 312 -21.16 -15.65 10.53
C GLN A 312 -20.50 -16.84 9.84
N SER A 313 -19.17 -16.87 9.87
CA SER A 313 -18.40 -17.98 9.29
C SER A 313 -18.62 -19.27 10.07
N ALA A 314 -18.78 -19.18 11.40
CA ALA A 314 -19.17 -20.31 12.25
C ALA A 314 -20.62 -20.78 12.03
N GLN A 315 -21.50 -19.93 11.48
CA GLN A 315 -22.92 -20.25 11.22
C GLN A 315 -23.20 -20.69 9.77
N SER A 316 -22.22 -20.60 8.87
CA SER A 316 -22.38 -21.03 7.48
C SER A 316 -22.17 -22.55 7.37
N PRO A 317 -23.02 -23.31 6.65
CA PRO A 317 -22.96 -24.79 6.61
C PRO A 317 -21.69 -25.40 5.99
N SER A 318 -20.76 -24.56 5.52
CA SER A 318 -19.53 -24.93 4.83
C SER A 318 -18.27 -24.49 5.60
N GLY A 319 -18.33 -24.45 6.93
CA GLY A 319 -17.16 -24.24 7.81
C GLY A 319 -16.38 -25.55 8.06
N PRO A 320 -15.07 -25.49 8.34
CA PRO A 320 -14.23 -26.68 8.43
C PRO A 320 -14.69 -27.59 9.58
N VAL A 321 -14.67 -28.91 9.33
CA VAL A 321 -14.81 -29.94 10.35
C VAL A 321 -13.88 -29.59 11.50
N ALA A 322 -14.47 -29.35 12.68
CA ALA A 322 -13.73 -29.16 13.91
C ALA A 322 -12.73 -30.32 14.08
N ALA A 323 -11.45 -29.98 14.15
CA ALA A 323 -10.40 -30.95 14.42
C ALA A 323 -10.66 -31.58 15.80
N GLY A 324 -10.89 -32.90 15.77
CA GLY A 324 -10.65 -33.85 16.85
C GLY A 324 -10.96 -33.40 18.27
N ALA A 325 -12.20 -33.61 18.71
CA ALA A 325 -12.42 -33.97 20.09
C ALA A 325 -11.62 -35.26 20.35
N LYS A 326 -10.64 -35.17 21.25
CA LYS A 326 -9.89 -36.31 21.78
C LYS A 326 -10.86 -37.43 22.16
N ALA A 327 -10.69 -38.58 21.55
CA ALA A 327 -11.17 -39.84 22.09
C ALA A 327 -10.10 -40.36 23.06
N ASP A 328 -10.59 -40.76 24.23
CA ASP A 328 -9.99 -41.60 25.28
C ASP A 328 -8.76 -41.07 26.07
#